data_AF-A0A4W3IZE8-F1
#
_entry.id   AF-A0A4W3IZE8-F1
#
_cell.length_a   1.000
_cell.length_b   1.000
_cell.length_c   1.000
_cell.angle_alpha   90.00
_cell.angle_beta   90.00
_cell.angle_gamma   90.00
#
_symmetry.space_group_name_H-M   'P 1'
#
loop_
_entity.id
_entity.type
_entity.pdbx_description
1 polymer ?
#
loop_
_entity_poly.entity_id
_entity_poly.type
_entity_poly.pdbx_seq_one_letter_code
_entity_poly.pdbx_strand_id
1 'polypeptide(L)'
;LSERKEGWERQAKELLKHFEQLLMVRQSMFCSPFIHHQHRLEIEKDILSKATTDPIAKEIGMEEDLKEIFQRDKHCAEKWNSDGRKNGKLMWIYISKRKIQCSLMPFMARLQENALGRPPDVKS
;
A
#
# COMPACT_ATOMS: atom_id res chain seq x y z
N LEU A 1 -9.94 -22.21 7.28
CA LEU A 1 -10.28 -20.76 7.28
C LEU A 1 -9.13 -19.90 7.80
N SER A 2 -8.42 -20.29 8.87
CA SER A 2 -7.23 -19.57 9.38
C SER A 2 -6.10 -19.46 8.34
N GLU A 3 -5.71 -20.57 7.72
CA GLU A 3 -4.58 -20.61 6.77
C GLU A 3 -4.80 -19.73 5.52
N ARG A 4 -6.05 -19.63 5.02
CA ARG A 4 -6.39 -18.72 3.92
C ARG A 4 -6.28 -17.25 4.34
N LYS A 5 -6.69 -16.89 5.57
CA LYS A 5 -6.60 -15.53 6.12
C LYS A 5 -5.14 -15.14 6.39
N GLU A 6 -4.34 -16.06 6.95
CA GLU A 6 -2.89 -15.88 7.15
C GLU A 6 -2.12 -15.79 5.82
N GLY A 7 -2.51 -16.58 4.82
CA GLY A 7 -1.97 -16.51 3.46
C GLY A 7 -2.23 -15.15 2.83
N TRP A 8 -3.47 -14.65 2.90
CA TRP A 8 -3.84 -13.33 2.40
C TRP A 8 -3.06 -12.21 3.09
N GLU A 9 -2.97 -12.21 4.43
CA GLU A 9 -2.27 -11.17 5.17
C GLU A 9 -0.78 -11.13 4.81
N ARG A 10 -0.16 -12.31 4.64
CA ARG A 10 1.23 -12.42 4.19
C ARG A 10 1.41 -11.86 2.78
N GLN A 11 0.50 -12.19 1.86
CA GLN A 11 0.53 -11.66 0.49
C GLN A 11 0.34 -10.15 0.46
N ALA A 12 -0.59 -9.60 1.25
CA ALA A 12 -0.81 -8.16 1.37
C ALA A 12 0.41 -7.43 1.94
N LYS A 13 1.05 -7.99 2.98
CA LYS A 13 2.30 -7.44 3.54
C LYS A 13 3.44 -7.44 2.52
N GLU A 14 3.59 -8.50 1.74
CA GLU A 14 4.63 -8.57 0.72
C GLU A 14 4.36 -7.61 -0.44
N LEU A 15 3.10 -7.49 -0.87
CA LEU A 15 2.68 -6.52 -1.87
C LEU A 15 2.94 -5.08 -1.41
N LEU A 16 2.67 -4.75 -0.15
CA LEU A 16 2.97 -3.43 0.41
C LEU A 16 4.48 -3.13 0.41
N LYS A 17 5.34 -4.10 0.75
CA LYS A 17 6.80 -3.92 0.62
C LYS A 17 7.23 -3.67 -0.83
N HIS A 18 6.59 -4.35 -1.77
CA HIS A 18 6.86 -4.12 -3.20
C HIS A 18 6.49 -2.70 -3.61
N PHE A 19 5.33 -2.18 -3.17
CA PHE A 19 4.97 -0.78 -3.38
C PHE A 19 5.94 0.20 -2.70
N GLU A 20 6.46 -0.11 -1.51
CA GLU A 20 7.51 0.70 -0.87
C GLU A 20 8.75 0.83 -1.76
N GLN A 21 9.22 -0.28 -2.32
CA GLN A 21 10.39 -0.28 -3.20
C GLN A 21 10.14 0.54 -4.47
N LEU A 22 8.98 0.36 -5.11
CA LEU A 22 8.62 1.13 -6.30
C LEU A 22 8.52 2.64 -6.01
N LEU A 23 7.92 3.01 -4.87
CA LEU A 23 7.82 4.40 -4.46
C LEU A 23 9.18 4.99 -4.09
N MET A 24 10.10 4.22 -3.50
CA MET A 24 11.49 4.65 -3.29
C MET A 24 12.20 4.95 -4.61
N VAL A 25 12.03 4.09 -5.61
CA VAL A 25 12.59 4.31 -6.96
C VAL A 25 11.99 5.56 -7.57
N ARG A 26 10.66 5.69 -7.58
CA ARG A 26 9.98 6.91 -8.06
C ARG A 26 10.53 8.16 -7.38
N GLN A 27 10.69 8.12 -6.06
CA GLN A 27 11.06 9.29 -5.29
C GLN A 27 12.53 9.67 -5.46
N SER A 28 13.43 8.70 -5.68
CA SER A 28 14.83 8.98 -6.00
C SER A 28 14.97 9.77 -7.31
N MET A 29 14.03 9.63 -8.24
CA MET A 29 13.99 10.42 -9.48
C MET A 29 13.78 11.92 -9.25
N PHE A 30 13.14 12.32 -8.15
CA PHE A 30 13.05 13.74 -7.76
C PHE A 30 14.30 14.26 -7.07
N CYS A 31 15.15 13.36 -6.57
CA CYS A 31 16.39 13.69 -5.89
C CYS A 31 17.61 13.69 -6.83
N SER A 32 17.47 13.16 -8.05
CA SER A 32 18.54 13.10 -9.05
C SER A 32 18.39 14.19 -10.11
N PRO A 33 19.44 14.98 -10.40
CA PRO A 33 19.41 15.96 -11.48
C PRO A 33 19.50 15.32 -12.88
N PHE A 34 19.84 14.03 -12.96
CA PHE A 34 20.08 13.33 -14.23
C PHE A 34 18.88 12.50 -14.73
N ILE A 35 17.82 12.37 -13.93
CA ILE A 35 16.66 11.56 -14.31
C ILE A 35 15.60 12.44 -14.96
N HIS A 36 15.26 12.11 -16.21
CA HIS A 36 14.28 12.84 -16.99
C HIS A 36 12.84 12.62 -16.50
N HIS A 37 12.00 13.63 -16.71
CA HIS A 37 10.58 13.61 -16.39
C HIS A 37 9.84 12.40 -17.00
N GLN A 38 10.24 11.99 -18.20
CA GLN A 38 9.59 10.91 -18.94
C GLN A 38 9.70 9.55 -18.22
N HIS A 39 10.88 9.21 -17.71
CA HIS A 39 11.08 7.96 -16.97
C HIS A 39 10.23 7.88 -15.69
N ARG A 40 9.99 9.03 -15.04
CA ARG A 40 9.10 9.07 -13.89
C ARG A 40 7.65 8.76 -14.27
N LEU A 41 7.15 9.31 -15.38
CA LEU A 41 5.79 9.04 -15.84
C LEU A 41 5.60 7.56 -16.16
N GLU A 42 6.60 6.92 -16.76
CA GLU A 42 6.60 5.49 -17.06
C GLU A 42 6.47 4.66 -15.79
N ILE A 43 7.30 4.94 -14.78
CA ILE A 43 7.21 4.25 -13.48
C ILE A 43 5.87 4.52 -12.78
N GLU A 44 5.39 5.76 -12.78
CA GLU A 44 4.08 6.07 -12.18
C GLU A 44 2.94 5.29 -12.85
N LYS A 45 2.97 5.17 -14.19
CA LYS A 45 2.01 4.36 -14.95
C LYS A 45 2.09 2.88 -14.57
N ASP A 46 3.30 2.32 -14.47
CA ASP A 46 3.49 0.91 -14.13
C ASP A 46 3.02 0.61 -12.69
N ILE A 47 3.32 1.50 -11.74
CA ILE A 47 2.85 1.40 -10.36
C ILE A 47 1.31 1.42 -10.30
N LEU A 48 0.66 2.35 -11.01
CA LEU A 48 -0.81 2.44 -11.05
C LEU A 48 -1.42 1.24 -11.78
N SER A 49 -0.79 0.76 -12.84
CA SER A 49 -1.24 -0.46 -13.53
C SER A 49 -1.24 -1.63 -12.55
N LYS A 50 -0.17 -1.82 -11.76
CA LYS A 50 -0.12 -2.88 -10.76
C LYS A 50 -1.24 -2.74 -9.72
N ALA A 51 -1.48 -1.53 -9.23
CA ALA A 51 -2.53 -1.27 -8.24
C ALA A 51 -3.96 -1.53 -8.77
N THR A 52 -4.17 -1.31 -10.07
CA THR A 52 -5.47 -1.50 -10.74
C THR A 52 -5.67 -2.91 -11.30
N THR A 53 -4.64 -3.74 -11.35
CA THR A 53 -4.74 -5.13 -11.84
C THR A 53 -4.62 -6.16 -10.73
N ASP A 54 -3.84 -5.90 -9.69
CA ASP A 54 -3.62 -6.84 -8.58
C ASP A 54 -4.86 -6.90 -7.67
N PRO A 55 -5.48 -8.08 -7.46
CA PRO A 55 -6.68 -8.20 -6.63
C PRO A 55 -6.49 -7.75 -5.19
N ILE A 56 -5.32 -8.01 -4.59
CA ILE A 56 -5.03 -7.63 -3.21
C ILE A 56 -4.80 -6.13 -3.14
N ALA A 57 -4.14 -5.53 -4.14
CA ALA A 57 -3.98 -4.08 -4.22
C ALA A 57 -5.32 -3.34 -4.28
N LYS A 58 -6.29 -3.89 -5.03
CA LYS A 58 -7.66 -3.37 -5.08
C LYS A 58 -8.34 -3.46 -3.73
N GLU A 59 -8.28 -4.63 -3.12
CA GLU A 59 -8.95 -4.90 -1.84
C GLU A 59 -8.46 -3.97 -0.72
N ILE A 60 -7.16 -3.66 -0.68
CA ILE A 60 -6.59 -2.76 0.31
C ILE A 60 -6.62 -1.28 -0.11
N GLY A 61 -7.16 -0.95 -1.29
CA GLY A 61 -7.35 0.43 -1.75
C GLY A 61 -6.07 1.17 -2.14
N MET A 62 -5.10 0.48 -2.75
CA MET A 62 -3.81 1.09 -3.12
C MET A 62 -3.91 2.18 -4.19
N GLU A 63 -4.85 2.06 -5.13
CA GLU A 63 -4.94 2.98 -6.26
C GLU A 63 -5.18 4.43 -5.81
N GLU A 64 -6.12 4.64 -4.89
CA GLU A 64 -6.46 5.96 -4.36
C GLU A 64 -5.26 6.57 -3.61
N ASP A 65 -4.61 5.78 -2.77
CA ASP A 65 -3.41 6.19 -2.04
C ASP A 65 -2.28 6.61 -2.98
N LEU A 66 -2.04 5.85 -4.04
CA LEU A 66 -0.98 6.13 -5.02
C LEU A 66 -1.28 7.41 -5.80
N LYS A 67 -2.53 7.64 -6.19
CA LYS A 67 -2.96 8.89 -6.84
C LYS A 67 -2.66 10.10 -5.95
N GLU A 68 -2.98 10.00 -4.66
CA GLU A 68 -2.72 11.08 -3.70
C GLU A 68 -1.21 11.30 -3.48
N ILE A 69 -0.43 10.22 -3.36
CA ILE A 69 1.03 10.30 -3.27
C ILE A 69 1.60 10.99 -4.52
N PHE A 70 1.22 10.58 -5.72
CA PHE A 70 1.77 11.15 -6.96
C PHE A 70 1.42 12.62 -7.13
N GLN A 71 0.22 13.00 -6.69
CA GLN A 71 -0.23 14.37 -6.74
C GLN A 71 0.57 15.28 -5.80
N ARG A 72 0.97 14.78 -4.62
CA ARG A 72 1.50 15.61 -3.51
C ARG A 72 3.01 15.46 -3.29
N ASP A 73 3.57 14.27 -3.48
CA ASP A 73 5.00 13.98 -3.24
C ASP A 73 5.79 14.18 -4.56
N LYS A 74 5.99 15.45 -4.95
CA LYS A 74 6.60 15.85 -6.24
C LYS A 74 8.01 16.44 -6.12
N HIS A 75 8.63 16.30 -4.95
CA HIS A 75 9.93 16.92 -4.68
C HIS A 75 10.75 16.03 -3.74
N CYS A 76 12.07 16.07 -3.88
CA CYS A 76 12.96 15.39 -2.94
C CYS A 76 12.78 15.97 -1.53
N ALA A 77 12.46 15.11 -0.56
CA ALA A 77 12.22 15.52 0.82
C ALA A 77 13.48 15.95 1.56
N GLU A 78 14.63 15.36 1.24
CA GLU A 78 15.93 15.68 1.82
C GLU A 78 17.01 15.63 0.73
N LYS A 79 17.55 16.78 0.35
CA LYS A 79 18.61 16.87 -0.66
C LYS A 79 19.90 16.26 -0.10
N TRP A 80 20.65 15.53 -0.92
CA TRP A 80 21.97 14.95 -0.58
C TRP A 80 21.99 13.77 0.40
N ASN A 81 20.84 13.15 0.69
CA ASN A 81 20.84 11.89 1.43
C ASN A 81 21.26 10.71 0.52
N SER A 82 21.88 9.68 1.11
CA SER A 82 22.16 8.40 0.45
C SER A 82 21.13 7.32 0.80
N ASP A 83 20.20 7.61 1.72
CA ASP A 83 19.15 6.69 2.15
C ASP A 83 17.85 6.98 1.41
N GLY A 84 17.55 6.16 0.40
CA GLY A 84 16.35 6.30 -0.42
C GLY A 84 15.04 6.33 0.37
N ARG A 85 15.03 5.86 1.63
CA ARG A 85 13.86 5.94 2.51
C ARG A 85 13.54 7.37 2.93
N LYS A 86 14.49 8.28 2.86
CA LYS A 86 14.34 9.69 3.24
C LYS A 86 13.93 10.58 2.08
N ASN A 87 13.83 10.05 0.86
CA ASN A 87 13.51 10.83 -0.33
C ASN A 87 12.06 11.32 -0.37
N GLY A 88 11.15 10.65 0.34
CA GLY A 88 9.71 10.95 0.37
C GLY A 88 9.21 11.15 1.79
N LYS A 89 8.06 11.80 1.93
CA LYS A 89 7.40 12.03 3.24
C LYS A 89 6.02 11.41 3.27
N LEU A 90 5.21 11.72 2.25
CA LEU A 90 3.81 11.33 2.25
C LEU A 90 3.66 9.83 2.02
N MET A 91 4.47 9.27 1.12
CA MET A 91 4.43 7.84 0.80
C MET A 91 4.49 6.92 2.03
N TRP A 92 5.29 7.26 3.05
CA TRP A 92 5.44 6.45 4.26
C TRP A 92 4.20 6.44 5.16
N ILE A 93 3.48 7.56 5.20
CA ILE A 93 2.26 7.68 5.98
C ILE A 93 1.20 6.75 5.39
N TYR A 94 1.06 6.77 4.06
CA TYR A 94 0.07 5.94 3.36
C TYR A 94 0.39 4.46 3.44
N ILE A 95 1.65 4.06 3.22
CA ILE A 95 2.03 2.67 3.38
C ILE A 95 1.83 2.20 4.84
N SER A 96 2.19 3.01 5.83
CA SER A 96 1.96 2.67 7.24
C SER A 96 0.49 2.51 7.56
N LYS A 97 -0.36 3.42 7.06
CA LYS A 97 -1.83 3.35 7.15
C LYS A 97 -2.33 2.00 6.61
N ARG A 98 -1.87 1.58 5.43
CA ARG A 98 -2.30 0.30 4.83
C ARG A 98 -1.74 -0.92 5.54
N LYS A 99 -0.50 -0.89 6.05
CA LYS A 99 0.05 -1.97 6.89
C LYS A 99 -0.79 -2.20 8.14
N ILE A 100 -1.20 -1.11 8.80
CA ILE A 100 -2.10 -1.16 9.95
C ILE A 100 -3.46 -1.74 9.53
N GLN A 101 -4.06 -1.22 8.45
CA GLN A 101 -5.34 -1.72 7.95
C GLN A 101 -5.31 -3.22 7.62
N CYS A 102 -4.28 -3.71 6.91
CA CYS A 102 -4.13 -5.13 6.57
C CYS A 102 -4.04 -6.00 7.82
N SER A 103 -3.44 -5.50 8.90
CA SER A 103 -3.33 -6.23 10.17
C SER A 103 -4.64 -6.24 10.96
N LEU A 104 -5.52 -5.25 10.74
CA LEU A 104 -6.82 -5.12 11.40
C LEU A 104 -7.96 -5.81 10.65
N MET A 105 -7.88 -5.91 9.32
CA MET A 105 -8.93 -6.49 8.47
C MET A 105 -9.37 -7.91 8.92
N PRO A 106 -8.46 -8.85 9.25
CA PRO A 106 -8.86 -10.18 9.72
C PRO A 106 -9.67 -10.13 11.02
N PHE A 107 -9.38 -9.18 11.91
CA PHE A 107 -10.12 -8.99 13.15
C PHE A 107 -11.49 -8.39 12.91
N MET A 108 -11.58 -7.36 12.08
CA MET A 108 -12.86 -6.73 11.71
C MET A 108 -13.80 -7.72 11.02
N ALA A 109 -13.29 -8.54 10.10
CA ALA A 109 -14.07 -9.58 9.44
C ALA A 109 -14.65 -10.60 10.44
N ARG A 110 -13.88 -11.01 11.47
CA ARG A 110 -14.39 -11.90 12.54
C ARG A 110 -15.47 -11.23 13.38
N LEU A 111 -15.32 -9.95 13.70
CA LEU A 111 -16.36 -9.22 14.44
C LEU A 111 -17.65 -9.14 13.63
N GLN A 112 -17.57 -8.91 12.32
CA GLN A 112 -18.73 -8.89 11.43
C GLN A 112 -19.37 -10.28 11.31
N GLU A 113 -18.57 -11.35 11.14
CA GLU A 113 -19.05 -12.75 11.16
C GLU A 113 -19.80 -13.07 12.47
N ASN A 114 -19.26 -12.67 13.62
CA ASN A 114 -19.87 -12.91 14.93
C ASN A 114 -21.11 -12.03 15.20
N ALA A 115 -21.10 -10.78 14.75
CA ALA A 115 -22.25 -9.86 14.87
C ALA A 115 -23.42 -10.28 13.96
N LEU A 116 -23.13 -10.98 12.86
CA LEU A 116 -24.11 -11.59 11.96
C LEU A 116 -24.44 -13.06 12.34
N GLY A 117 -23.90 -13.56 13.46
CA GLY A 117 -24.11 -14.90 13.99
C GLY A 117 -25.46 -15.05 14.71
N ARG A 118 -26.28 -15.99 14.20
CA ARG A 118 -27.60 -16.50 14.62
C ARG A 118 -27.91 -16.42 16.14
N PRO A 119 -29.15 -16.08 16.56
CA PRO A 119 -29.55 -16.12 17.97
C PRO A 119 -29.31 -17.52 18.58
N PRO A 120 -28.97 -17.60 19.89
CA PRO A 120 -28.73 -18.87 20.54
C PRO A 120 -29.98 -19.76 20.43
N ASP A 121 -29.79 -21.02 20.04
CA ASP A 121 -30.84 -22.03 20.11
C ASP A 121 -31.32 -22.12 21.56
N VAL A 122 -32.52 -21.61 21.80
CA VAL A 122 -33.25 -21.84 23.04
C VAL A 122 -33.64 -23.31 23.02
N LYS A 123 -32.90 -24.13 23.77
CA LYS A 123 -33.33 -25.50 24.06
C LYS A 123 -34.61 -25.43 24.90
N SER A 124 -35.74 -25.78 24.28
CA SER A 124 -36.97 -26.20 24.98
C SER A 124 -36.83 -27.60 25.55
#